data_AF-A0A0J9VA80-F1
#
_entry.id   AF-A0A0J9VA80-F1
#
_cell.length_a   1.000
_cell.length_b   1.000
_cell.length_c   1.000
_cell.angle_alpha   90.00
_cell.angle_beta   90.00
_cell.angle_gamma   90.00
#
_symmetry.space_group_name_H-M   'P 1'
#
loop_
_entity.id
_entity.type
_entity.pdbx_description
1 polymer ?
#
loop_
_entity_poly.entity_id
_entity_poly.type
_entity_poly.pdbx_seq_one_letter_code
_entity_poly.pdbx_strand_id
1 'polypeptide(L)'
;MGSVRVPTRSMKIAKIMSCKEDRGSDESLLGSNSESDEIEWAPPTQRRNWRTHSWVVLNLLLFLISLGLFIAASFRFGPESDMDHIRKTSFYSPVLDSINFKMRPIETEGGLFEAKNPSKWRNSLKPDPEVDEAWEDLEIIRVFPINEAEVRRLGKDPELLVKFPPEYGLGDNAYMAQIDMFHQIHCLNLLRHLAWAEYNRNGTAKKPFSDLHWIHVSHCTDILMQNLMCNGNLDIITFNWVETQTNPFPDFAVNHQCRDFDAIYQWQDKHSVPKEWGRNVTRPAGAKQIPISEEYYRIYGIEKPQVSAAP
;
A
#
# COMPACT_ATOMS: atom_id res chain seq x y z
N MET A 1 -11.35 25.12 -44.32
CA MET A 1 -10.40 25.86 -43.46
C MET A 1 -10.42 25.19 -42.09
N GLY A 2 -9.35 24.68 -41.49
CA GLY A 2 -7.94 24.66 -41.85
C GLY A 2 -7.32 23.31 -41.44
N SER A 3 -6.33 22.90 -42.23
CA SER A 3 -5.49 21.72 -42.05
C SER A 3 -4.39 22.04 -41.04
N VAL A 4 -4.24 21.23 -39.98
CA VAL A 4 -3.13 21.34 -39.03
C VAL A 4 -2.09 20.27 -39.36
N ARG A 5 -0.90 20.70 -39.77
CA ARG A 5 0.27 19.87 -40.10
C ARG A 5 1.00 19.46 -38.83
N VAL A 6 1.39 18.19 -38.77
CA VAL A 6 2.38 17.65 -37.83
C VAL A 6 3.74 17.57 -38.55
N PRO A 7 4.86 18.07 -37.99
CA PRO A 7 6.17 17.88 -38.60
C PRO A 7 6.87 16.64 -38.02
N THR A 8 7.06 15.64 -38.88
CA THR A 8 8.03 14.54 -38.69
C THR A 8 9.40 14.98 -39.20
N ARG A 9 10.44 14.96 -38.36
CA ARG A 9 11.83 15.18 -38.81
C ARG A 9 12.64 13.91 -38.65
N SER A 10 12.93 13.29 -39.79
CA SER A 10 13.76 12.10 -39.98
C SER A 10 15.24 12.43 -39.77
N MET A 11 15.93 11.58 -39.03
CA MET A 11 17.38 11.55 -38.87
C MET A 11 18.03 11.05 -40.16
N LYS A 12 18.99 11.79 -40.72
CA LYS A 12 19.86 11.31 -41.82
C LYS A 12 21.29 11.27 -41.34
N ILE A 13 21.85 10.06 -41.38
CA ILE A 13 23.26 9.73 -41.22
C ILE A 13 24.01 10.19 -42.48
N ALA A 14 25.17 10.82 -42.32
CA ALA A 14 26.14 10.99 -43.40
C ALA A 14 27.56 10.76 -42.89
N LYS A 15 28.30 10.05 -43.73
CA LYS A 15 29.51 9.27 -43.47
C LYS A 15 30.76 10.08 -43.82
N ILE A 16 31.82 9.74 -43.11
CA ILE A 16 33.21 10.22 -43.18
C ILE A 16 33.82 10.01 -44.59
N MET A 17 34.55 11.02 -45.08
CA MET A 17 35.59 11.01 -46.13
C MET A 17 36.28 12.40 -46.04
N SER A 18 37.58 12.63 -46.25
CA SER A 18 38.73 11.86 -46.73
C SER A 18 39.96 12.76 -46.44
N CYS A 19 41.06 12.18 -45.93
CA CYS A 19 42.37 12.84 -45.93
C CYS A 19 42.95 12.79 -47.34
N LYS A 20 43.56 13.90 -47.77
CA LYS A 20 44.31 14.02 -49.02
C LYS A 20 45.80 14.07 -48.69
N GLU A 21 46.54 13.06 -49.16
CA GLU A 21 48.00 13.05 -49.28
C GLU A 21 48.45 13.95 -50.43
N ASP A 22 49.67 14.48 -50.32
CA ASP A 22 50.66 14.70 -51.38
C ASP A 22 51.92 15.27 -50.71
N ARG A 23 53.18 15.05 -51.12
CA ARG A 23 53.94 14.05 -51.88
C ARG A 23 55.34 14.65 -52.06
N GLY A 24 56.39 13.82 -52.10
CA GLY A 24 57.70 14.13 -52.68
C GLY A 24 58.67 14.89 -51.75
N SER A 25 59.98 14.62 -51.75
CA SER A 25 60.81 13.99 -52.77
C SER A 25 62.11 13.45 -52.17
N ASP A 26 62.52 12.29 -52.68
CA ASP A 26 63.84 11.68 -52.57
C ASP A 26 64.98 12.59 -53.08
N GLU A 27 66.20 12.38 -52.56
CA GLU A 27 67.39 11.94 -53.33
C GLU A 27 68.75 12.42 -52.75
N SER A 28 69.75 11.55 -52.95
CA SER A 28 71.21 11.78 -52.89
C SER A 28 71.81 11.96 -51.49
N LEU A 29 72.29 10.90 -50.79
CA LEU A 29 73.38 9.96 -51.09
C LEU A 29 74.73 10.64 -51.47
N LEU A 30 75.61 10.63 -50.47
CA LEU A 30 77.08 10.42 -50.47
C LEU A 30 77.99 11.57 -50.95
N GLY A 31 78.72 12.13 -49.98
CA GLY A 31 79.88 12.99 -50.19
C GLY A 31 80.72 13.11 -48.92
N SER A 32 81.51 12.07 -48.66
CA SER A 32 82.72 11.99 -47.82
C SER A 32 83.17 13.26 -47.08
N ASN A 33 83.27 13.19 -45.75
CA ASN A 33 84.56 13.09 -45.07
C ASN A 33 84.35 12.77 -43.59
N SER A 34 85.11 11.80 -43.12
CA SER A 34 85.16 11.34 -41.74
C SER A 34 85.84 12.38 -40.86
N GLU A 35 85.04 13.10 -40.08
CA GLU A 35 85.48 13.70 -38.83
C GLU A 35 84.42 13.37 -37.77
N SER A 36 84.89 12.75 -36.71
CA SER A 36 84.10 12.32 -35.56
C SER A 36 83.64 13.53 -34.76
N ASP A 37 82.50 14.09 -35.13
CA ASP A 37 81.71 14.94 -34.25
C ASP A 37 80.65 14.06 -33.55
N GLU A 38 80.74 13.99 -32.23
CA GLU A 38 79.74 13.35 -31.38
C GLU A 38 78.35 13.96 -31.67
N ILE A 39 77.46 13.20 -32.30
CA ILE A 39 76.04 13.57 -32.38
C ILE A 39 75.45 13.33 -30.99
N GLU A 40 75.37 14.40 -30.20
CA GLU A 40 74.67 14.44 -28.93
C GLU A 40 73.19 14.09 -29.17
N TRP A 41 72.78 12.88 -28.79
CA TRP A 41 71.38 12.46 -28.84
C TRP A 41 70.60 13.25 -27.78
N ALA A 42 69.89 14.30 -28.20
CA ALA A 42 68.92 14.97 -27.35
C ALA A 42 67.64 14.11 -27.28
N PRO A 43 67.19 13.66 -26.08
CA PRO A 43 65.92 12.97 -25.95
C PRO A 43 64.79 13.88 -26.47
N PRO A 44 63.72 13.31 -27.08
CA PRO A 44 62.57 14.11 -27.47
C PRO A 44 62.06 14.84 -26.23
N THR A 45 62.15 16.18 -26.25
CA THR A 45 61.64 16.99 -25.14
C THR A 45 60.16 16.67 -25.01
N GLN A 46 59.81 15.96 -23.93
CA GLN A 46 58.44 15.69 -23.59
C GLN A 46 57.81 17.05 -23.25
N ARG A 47 57.26 17.74 -24.26
CA ARG A 47 56.47 18.95 -24.03
C ARG A 47 55.32 18.53 -23.13
N ARG A 48 55.48 18.81 -21.85
CA ARG A 48 54.49 18.61 -20.80
C ARG A 48 53.24 19.35 -21.24
N ASN A 49 52.31 18.65 -21.87
CA ASN A 49 51.06 19.22 -22.34
C ASN A 49 50.19 19.48 -21.11
N TRP A 50 50.44 20.62 -20.43
CA TRP A 50 49.69 21.07 -19.27
C TRP A 50 48.18 21.08 -19.55
N ARG A 51 47.79 21.35 -20.80
CA ARG A 51 46.40 21.26 -21.26
C ARG A 51 45.79 19.86 -21.12
N THR A 52 46.49 18.79 -21.49
CA THR A 52 45.96 17.43 -21.35
C THR A 52 45.86 17.01 -19.88
N HIS A 53 46.83 17.43 -19.06
CA HIS A 53 46.80 17.19 -17.62
C HIS A 53 45.65 17.96 -16.95
N SER A 54 45.40 19.22 -17.33
CA SER A 54 44.27 20.00 -16.84
C SER A 54 42.92 19.38 -17.22
N TRP A 55 42.76 18.84 -18.43
CA TRP A 55 41.54 18.15 -18.84
C TRP A 55 41.33 16.84 -18.07
N VAL A 56 42.39 16.06 -17.83
CA VAL A 56 42.31 14.83 -17.03
C VAL A 56 41.93 15.16 -15.58
N VAL A 57 42.55 16.16 -14.97
CA VAL A 57 42.22 16.63 -13.62
C VAL A 57 40.77 17.11 -13.54
N LEU A 58 40.31 17.90 -14.53
CA LEU A 58 38.92 18.36 -14.58
C LEU A 58 37.93 17.19 -14.69
N ASN A 59 38.20 16.21 -15.57
CA ASN A 59 37.35 15.02 -15.70
C ASN A 59 37.33 14.18 -14.43
N LEU A 60 38.48 14.02 -13.75
CA LEU A 60 38.56 13.34 -12.45
C LEU A 60 37.75 14.08 -11.39
N LEU A 61 37.83 15.41 -11.32
CA LEU A 61 37.04 16.21 -10.39
C LEU A 61 35.55 16.10 -10.68
N LEU A 62 35.13 16.20 -11.94
CA LEU A 62 33.73 16.04 -12.35
C LEU A 62 33.22 14.63 -12.04
N PHE A 63 34.04 13.60 -12.24
CA PHE A 63 33.69 12.23 -11.89
C PHE A 63 33.51 12.07 -10.37
N LEU A 64 34.43 12.58 -9.56
CA LEU A 64 34.32 12.52 -8.10
C LEU A 64 33.11 13.29 -7.57
N ILE A 65 32.81 14.47 -8.14
CA ILE A 65 31.60 15.23 -7.81
C ILE A 65 30.36 14.43 -8.18
N SER A 66 30.31 13.86 -9.40
CA SER A 66 29.16 13.09 -9.86
C SER A 66 28.96 11.82 -9.03
N LEU A 67 30.05 11.13 -8.65
CA LEU A 67 30.01 9.97 -7.78
C LEU A 67 29.55 10.35 -6.36
N GLY A 68 30.04 11.48 -5.83
CA GLY A 68 29.58 12.01 -4.54
C GLY A 68 28.09 12.34 -4.55
N LEU A 69 27.60 12.99 -5.61
CA LEU A 69 26.17 13.28 -5.79
C LEU A 69 25.34 12.00 -5.93
N PHE A 70 25.82 11.01 -6.68
CA PHE A 70 25.15 9.72 -6.83
C PHE A 70 25.05 8.96 -5.49
N ILE A 71 26.14 8.91 -4.73
CA ILE A 71 26.16 8.28 -3.41
C ILE A 71 25.23 9.02 -2.46
N ALA A 72 25.31 10.35 -2.39
CA ALA A 72 24.41 11.16 -1.58
C ALA A 72 22.94 10.97 -1.95
N ALA A 73 22.63 10.90 -3.26
CA ALA A 73 21.29 10.61 -3.74
C ALA A 73 20.84 9.19 -3.36
N SER A 74 21.71 8.17 -3.46
CA SER A 74 21.36 6.79 -3.07
C SER A 74 21.05 6.64 -1.58
N PHE A 75 21.70 7.44 -0.72
CA PHE A 75 21.37 7.48 0.71
C PHE A 75 20.10 8.29 1.01
N ARG A 76 19.83 9.34 0.22
CA ARG A 76 18.65 10.20 0.40
C ARG A 76 17.37 9.62 -0.20
N PHE A 77 17.48 8.83 -1.26
CA PHE A 77 16.39 8.16 -1.96
C PHE A 77 16.47 6.64 -1.82
N GLY A 78 16.99 6.16 -0.68
CA GLY A 78 16.92 4.74 -0.32
C GLY A 78 15.48 4.24 -0.33
N PRO A 79 15.27 2.91 -0.37
CA PRO A 79 13.93 2.34 -0.38
C PRO A 79 13.16 2.83 0.85
N GLU A 80 11.97 3.38 0.59
CA GLU A 80 11.08 3.88 1.63
C GLU A 80 10.60 2.71 2.50
N SER A 81 10.53 2.90 3.82
CA SER A 81 10.05 1.86 4.72
C SER A 81 8.53 1.75 4.68
N ASP A 82 7.99 0.58 5.06
CA ASP A 82 6.54 0.40 5.20
C ASP A 82 5.90 1.51 6.06
N MET A 83 6.55 1.87 7.16
CA MET A 83 6.07 2.90 8.08
C MET A 83 6.03 4.29 7.44
N ASP A 84 6.96 4.60 6.54
CA ASP A 84 6.97 5.88 5.84
C ASP A 84 5.80 5.97 4.84
N HIS A 85 5.49 4.87 4.15
CA HIS A 85 4.29 4.78 3.32
C HIS A 85 3.01 4.94 4.14
N ILE A 86 2.90 4.24 5.27
CA ILE A 86 1.74 4.32 6.15
C ILE A 86 1.55 5.76 6.65
N ARG A 87 2.61 6.43 7.09
CA ARG A 87 2.55 7.84 7.53
C ARG A 87 2.09 8.79 6.43
N LYS A 88 2.43 8.53 5.17
CA LYS A 88 1.97 9.33 4.02
C LYS A 88 0.51 9.08 3.68
N THR A 89 -0.06 7.94 4.06
CA THR A 89 -1.43 7.54 3.74
C THR A 89 -2.36 7.47 4.94
N SER A 90 -1.93 7.96 6.11
CA SER A 90 -2.71 7.98 7.35
C SER A 90 -2.80 9.41 7.86
N PHE A 91 -3.84 9.71 8.64
CA PHE A 91 -3.82 10.94 9.42
C PHE A 91 -2.81 10.80 10.57
N TYR A 92 -2.51 11.90 11.24
CA TYR A 92 -1.64 11.85 12.41
C TYR A 92 -2.22 10.92 13.49
N SER A 93 -1.38 10.02 14.01
CA SER A 93 -1.67 9.17 15.16
C SER A 93 -0.43 9.01 16.04
N PRO A 94 -0.53 9.17 17.36
CA PRO A 94 0.58 8.90 18.29
C PRO A 94 0.99 7.42 18.30
N VAL A 95 0.11 6.50 17.86
CA VAL A 95 0.42 5.08 17.78
C VAL A 95 1.51 4.82 16.72
N LEU A 96 1.49 5.58 15.61
CA LEU A 96 2.49 5.47 14.54
C LEU A 96 3.92 5.85 14.97
N ASP A 97 4.06 6.54 16.12
CA ASP A 97 5.34 6.93 16.68
C ASP A 97 5.90 5.87 17.65
N SER A 98 5.08 4.89 18.09
CA SER A 98 5.45 3.90 19.12
C SER A 98 5.55 2.45 18.63
N ILE A 99 4.93 2.12 17.49
CA ILE A 99 4.97 0.77 16.93
C ILE A 99 5.69 0.72 15.58
N ASN A 100 6.20 -0.46 15.25
CA ASN A 100 6.78 -0.75 13.94
C ASN A 100 6.15 -2.04 13.40
N PHE A 101 5.46 -1.96 12.26
CA PHE A 101 4.86 -3.12 11.63
C PHE A 101 5.24 -3.22 10.15
N LYS A 102 5.22 -4.45 9.65
CA LYS A 102 5.54 -4.76 8.25
C LYS A 102 4.25 -5.02 7.49
N MET A 103 4.15 -4.43 6.31
CA MET A 103 3.07 -4.72 5.38
C MET A 103 3.32 -6.08 4.75
N ARG A 104 2.25 -6.87 4.61
CA ARG A 104 2.32 -8.19 3.97
C ARG A 104 1.09 -8.38 3.09
N PRO A 105 1.25 -8.94 1.88
CA PRO A 105 0.09 -9.37 1.11
C PRO A 105 -0.59 -10.51 1.87
N ILE A 106 -1.89 -10.35 2.14
CA ILE A 106 -2.76 -11.37 2.68
C ILE A 106 -3.95 -11.49 1.74
N GLU A 107 -4.33 -12.73 1.43
CA GLU A 107 -5.56 -13.02 0.69
C GLU A 107 -6.71 -13.17 1.68
N THR A 108 -7.79 -12.43 1.45
CA THR A 108 -9.03 -12.56 2.23
C THR A 108 -9.65 -13.93 1.99
N GLU A 109 -9.95 -14.66 3.06
CA GLU A 109 -10.66 -15.94 2.96
C GLU A 109 -12.17 -15.68 2.75
N GLY A 110 -12.51 -15.28 1.52
CA GLY A 110 -13.82 -14.73 1.18
C GLY A 110 -14.81 -15.70 0.55
N GLY A 111 -14.70 -17.01 0.81
CA GLY A 111 -15.67 -17.99 0.32
C GLY A 111 -17.09 -17.69 0.80
N LEU A 112 -18.09 -17.77 -0.09
CA LEU A 112 -19.49 -17.60 0.29
C LEU A 112 -19.92 -18.70 1.27
N PHE A 113 -19.57 -19.95 0.96
CA PHE A 113 -19.76 -21.09 1.87
C PHE A 113 -18.56 -21.24 2.79
N GLU A 114 -18.77 -21.84 3.95
CA GLU A 114 -17.73 -21.94 4.96
C GLU A 114 -16.58 -22.82 4.47
N ALA A 115 -15.34 -22.34 4.66
CA ALA A 115 -14.14 -23.10 4.33
C ALA A 115 -13.95 -24.24 5.34
N LYS A 116 -13.09 -25.20 5.02
CA LYS A 116 -12.75 -26.29 5.96
C LYS A 116 -12.19 -25.77 7.29
N ASN A 117 -11.47 -24.64 7.23
CA ASN A 117 -10.95 -23.91 8.38
C ASN A 117 -11.44 -22.47 8.27
N PRO A 118 -12.62 -22.13 8.82
CA PRO A 118 -13.14 -20.78 8.76
C PRO A 118 -12.35 -19.82 9.64
N SER A 119 -12.49 -18.53 9.33
CA SER A 119 -12.19 -17.43 10.24
C SER A 119 -12.84 -17.67 11.60
N LYS A 120 -12.11 -17.43 12.70
CA LYS A 120 -12.62 -17.59 14.07
C LYS A 120 -13.79 -16.65 14.40
N TRP A 121 -14.05 -15.65 13.57
CA TRP A 121 -15.15 -14.68 13.72
C TRP A 121 -16.42 -15.09 12.96
N ARG A 122 -16.44 -16.27 12.34
CA ARG A 122 -17.47 -16.69 11.41
C ARG A 122 -18.03 -18.07 11.74
N ASN A 123 -19.36 -18.14 11.83
CA ASN A 123 -20.13 -19.39 11.72
C ASN A 123 -21.35 -19.11 10.83
N SER A 124 -21.60 -19.95 9.83
CA SER A 124 -22.51 -19.62 8.73
C SER A 124 -23.98 -19.95 8.98
N LEU A 125 -24.33 -20.71 10.03
CA LEU A 125 -25.68 -21.29 10.18
C LEU A 125 -26.35 -21.00 11.52
N LYS A 126 -25.58 -20.74 12.58
CA LYS A 126 -26.13 -20.50 13.90
C LYS A 126 -25.23 -19.56 14.71
N PRO A 127 -25.79 -18.85 15.69
CA PRO A 127 -25.00 -18.23 16.75
C PRO A 127 -24.12 -19.28 17.43
N ASP A 128 -22.88 -18.90 17.73
CA ASP A 128 -21.85 -19.77 18.28
C ASP A 128 -21.11 -19.02 19.41
N PRO A 129 -21.10 -19.54 20.65
CA PRO A 129 -20.40 -18.89 21.76
C PRO A 129 -18.91 -18.67 21.50
N GLU A 130 -18.23 -19.56 20.77
CA GLU A 130 -16.81 -19.40 20.46
C GLU A 130 -16.57 -18.22 19.51
N VAL A 131 -17.50 -18.01 18.58
CA VAL A 131 -17.49 -16.83 17.71
C VAL A 131 -17.75 -15.58 18.54
N ASP A 132 -18.78 -15.58 19.39
CA ASP A 132 -19.10 -14.43 20.24
C ASP A 132 -17.90 -14.03 21.12
N GLU A 133 -17.21 -14.98 21.75
CA GLU A 133 -15.97 -14.73 22.52
C GLU A 133 -14.85 -14.14 21.64
N ALA A 134 -14.64 -14.67 20.43
CA ALA A 134 -13.63 -14.17 19.51
C ALA A 134 -13.91 -12.73 19.01
N TRP A 135 -15.18 -12.32 18.96
CA TRP A 135 -15.60 -10.94 18.70
C TRP A 135 -15.37 -10.05 19.93
N GLU A 136 -15.82 -10.49 21.11
CA GLU A 136 -15.66 -9.77 22.38
C GLU A 136 -14.20 -9.39 22.64
N ASP A 137 -13.25 -10.31 22.41
CA ASP A 137 -11.82 -10.07 22.56
C ASP A 137 -11.29 -8.85 21.76
N LEU A 138 -11.90 -8.58 20.60
CA LEU A 138 -11.49 -7.52 19.68
C LEU A 138 -12.29 -6.23 19.84
N GLU A 139 -13.59 -6.32 20.13
CA GLU A 139 -14.43 -5.13 20.20
C GLU A 139 -14.33 -4.37 21.53
N ILE A 140 -13.70 -4.95 22.56
CA ILE A 140 -13.49 -4.26 23.83
C ILE A 140 -12.82 -2.91 23.57
N ILE A 141 -13.55 -1.85 23.92
CA ILE A 141 -13.09 -0.48 23.84
C ILE A 141 -11.96 -0.29 24.86
N ARG A 142 -10.72 -0.26 24.36
CA ARG A 142 -9.52 -0.01 25.15
C ARG A 142 -9.09 1.44 24.95
N VAL A 143 -9.20 2.23 26.02
CA VAL A 143 -8.69 3.61 26.05
C VAL A 143 -7.24 3.65 26.53
N PHE A 144 -6.51 4.67 26.13
CA PHE A 144 -5.12 4.92 26.53
C PHE A 144 -4.86 6.43 26.66
N PRO A 145 -3.82 6.83 27.43
CA PRO A 145 -3.47 8.23 27.58
C PRO A 145 -2.69 8.75 26.37
N ILE A 146 -3.01 9.96 25.94
CA ILE A 146 -2.20 10.80 25.04
C ILE A 146 -1.85 12.11 25.73
N ASN A 147 -0.77 12.76 25.32
CA ASN A 147 -0.33 14.04 25.88
C ASN A 147 -0.91 15.26 25.14
N GLU A 148 -0.75 16.44 25.74
CA GLU A 148 -1.30 17.69 25.18
C GLU A 148 -0.77 18.02 23.78
N ALA A 149 0.51 17.72 23.48
CA ALA A 149 1.07 17.98 22.16
C ALA A 149 0.45 17.07 21.10
N GLU A 150 0.15 15.81 21.46
CA GLU A 150 -0.55 14.86 20.58
C GLU A 150 -1.99 15.31 20.32
N VAL A 151 -2.71 15.78 21.36
CA VAL A 151 -4.05 16.37 21.21
C VAL A 151 -4.03 17.54 20.21
N ARG A 152 -3.07 18.46 20.34
CA ARG A 152 -2.96 19.60 19.44
C ARG A 152 -2.61 19.19 18.01
N ARG A 153 -1.75 18.17 17.83
CA ARG A 153 -1.43 17.61 16.50
C ARG A 153 -2.62 16.91 15.85
N LEU A 154 -3.54 16.35 16.65
CA LEU A 154 -4.82 15.83 16.16
C LEU A 154 -5.81 16.94 15.75
N GLY A 155 -5.47 18.21 15.95
CA GLY A 155 -6.36 19.35 15.65
C GLY A 155 -7.51 19.50 16.64
N LYS A 156 -7.37 18.94 17.85
CA LYS A 156 -8.37 19.00 18.93
C LYS A 156 -7.96 20.05 19.97
N ASP A 157 -8.94 20.54 20.73
CA ASP A 157 -8.73 21.50 21.81
C ASP A 157 -8.52 20.78 23.16
N PRO A 158 -7.32 20.87 23.78
CA PRO A 158 -7.07 20.25 25.07
C PRO A 158 -7.99 20.71 26.21
N GLU A 159 -8.57 21.91 26.13
CA GLU A 159 -9.48 22.39 27.19
C GLU A 159 -10.83 21.65 27.20
N LEU A 160 -11.20 21.04 26.07
CA LEU A 160 -12.48 20.35 25.90
C LEU A 160 -12.37 18.83 26.09
N LEU A 161 -11.15 18.29 26.12
CA LEU A 161 -10.93 16.85 26.20
C LEU A 161 -10.91 16.32 27.64
N VAL A 162 -11.41 15.10 27.79
CA VAL A 162 -11.40 14.34 29.03
C VAL A 162 -9.97 13.93 29.37
N LYS A 163 -9.57 14.23 30.60
CA LYS A 163 -8.33 13.74 31.22
C LYS A 163 -8.61 12.55 32.10
N PHE A 164 -7.63 11.67 32.25
CA PHE A 164 -7.65 10.66 33.30
C PHE A 164 -7.61 11.32 34.69
N PRO A 165 -8.29 10.73 35.69
CA PRO A 165 -8.21 11.19 37.07
C PRO A 165 -6.75 11.21 37.60
N PRO A 166 -6.35 12.25 38.36
CA PRO A 166 -4.97 12.37 38.88
C PRO A 166 -4.51 11.16 39.71
N GLU A 167 -5.43 10.49 40.42
CA GLU A 167 -5.17 9.31 41.24
C GLU A 167 -4.63 8.11 40.45
N TYR A 168 -4.77 8.09 39.12
CA TYR A 168 -4.20 7.03 38.28
C TYR A 168 -2.71 7.23 38.00
N GLY A 169 -2.12 8.36 38.41
CA GLY A 169 -0.67 8.58 38.32
C GLY A 169 -0.14 8.74 36.89
N LEU A 170 -0.99 9.13 35.93
CA LEU A 170 -0.64 9.31 34.52
C LEU A 170 -0.14 10.72 34.19
N GLY A 171 -0.16 11.64 35.16
CA GLY A 171 0.22 13.05 35.02
C GLY A 171 -0.94 13.97 34.58
N ASP A 172 -0.79 15.28 34.83
CA ASP A 172 -1.86 16.28 34.67
C ASP A 172 -2.34 16.49 33.22
N ASN A 173 -1.61 15.93 32.24
CA ASN A 173 -1.88 16.07 30.81
C ASN A 173 -2.09 14.72 30.12
N ALA A 174 -2.64 13.74 30.84
CA ALA A 174 -3.04 12.45 30.29
C ALA A 174 -4.50 12.49 29.81
N TYR A 175 -4.69 12.70 28.50
CA TYR A 175 -6.01 12.76 27.87
C TYR A 175 -6.47 11.38 27.42
N MET A 176 -7.77 11.09 27.54
CA MET A 176 -8.36 9.82 27.14
C MET A 176 -8.50 9.75 25.61
N ALA A 177 -8.01 8.67 25.01
CA ALA A 177 -8.10 8.39 23.58
C ALA A 177 -8.29 6.89 23.31
N GLN A 178 -8.76 6.57 22.10
CA GLN A 178 -8.97 5.20 21.61
C GLN A 178 -8.60 5.13 20.11
N ILE A 179 -8.17 3.95 19.63
CA ILE A 179 -8.00 3.69 18.20
C ILE A 179 -9.36 3.44 17.53
N ASP A 180 -9.66 4.19 16.47
CA ASP A 180 -10.93 4.17 15.75
C ASP A 180 -11.27 2.80 15.15
N MET A 181 -10.31 2.07 14.59
CA MET A 181 -10.52 0.71 14.06
C MET A 181 -11.24 -0.22 15.05
N PHE A 182 -10.91 -0.19 16.35
CA PHE A 182 -11.58 -1.05 17.33
C PHE A 182 -13.03 -0.60 17.59
N HIS A 183 -13.32 0.70 17.50
CA HIS A 183 -14.70 1.17 17.52
C HIS A 183 -15.46 0.71 16.27
N GLN A 184 -14.85 0.74 15.08
CA GLN A 184 -15.49 0.24 13.85
C GLN A 184 -15.84 -1.25 13.98
N ILE A 185 -14.96 -2.06 14.58
CA ILE A 185 -15.22 -3.46 14.90
C ILE A 185 -16.39 -3.61 15.89
N HIS A 186 -16.43 -2.80 16.95
CA HIS A 186 -17.56 -2.78 17.89
C HIS A 186 -18.90 -2.46 17.20
N CYS A 187 -18.92 -1.46 16.32
CA CYS A 187 -20.11 -1.15 15.51
C CYS A 187 -20.52 -2.32 14.63
N LEU A 188 -19.55 -3.00 14.00
CA LEU A 188 -19.82 -4.16 13.16
C LEU A 188 -20.39 -5.33 13.99
N ASN A 189 -19.89 -5.55 15.21
CA ASN A 189 -20.43 -6.58 16.09
C ASN A 189 -21.85 -6.25 16.57
N LEU A 190 -22.16 -4.98 16.84
CA LEU A 190 -23.53 -4.54 17.12
C LEU A 190 -24.46 -4.86 15.94
N LEU A 191 -24.05 -4.54 14.70
CA LEU A 191 -24.81 -4.87 13.49
C LEU A 191 -24.98 -6.38 13.32
N ARG A 192 -23.93 -7.16 13.61
CA ARG A 192 -23.98 -8.63 13.65
C ARG A 192 -25.06 -9.09 14.62
N HIS A 193 -25.01 -8.66 15.89
CA HIS A 193 -26.01 -9.03 16.88
C HIS A 193 -27.43 -8.65 16.47
N LEU A 194 -27.64 -7.49 15.85
CA LEU A 194 -28.94 -7.10 15.31
C LEU A 194 -29.41 -8.01 14.16
N ALA A 195 -28.51 -8.40 13.27
CA ALA A 195 -28.83 -9.36 12.20
C ALA A 195 -29.23 -10.73 12.78
N TRP A 196 -28.53 -11.20 13.82
CA TRP A 196 -28.82 -12.47 14.50
C TRP A 196 -29.93 -12.36 15.56
N ALA A 197 -30.46 -11.18 15.87
CA ALA A 197 -31.56 -11.00 16.84
C ALA A 197 -32.85 -11.73 16.41
N GLU A 198 -32.94 -12.10 15.13
CA GLU A 198 -33.96 -12.97 14.56
C GLU A 198 -33.75 -14.46 14.90
N TYR A 199 -32.78 -14.84 15.73
CA TYR A 199 -32.69 -16.17 16.34
C TYR A 199 -33.26 -16.19 17.76
N ASN A 200 -33.88 -17.31 18.12
CA ASN A 200 -34.23 -17.66 19.48
C ASN A 200 -33.00 -18.13 20.24
N ARG A 201 -33.04 -18.07 21.58
CA ARG A 201 -31.95 -18.55 22.45
C ARG A 201 -31.60 -20.03 22.27
N ASN A 202 -32.52 -20.83 21.72
CA ASN A 202 -32.30 -22.24 21.39
C ASN A 202 -31.70 -22.44 19.99
N GLY A 203 -31.30 -21.37 19.30
CA GLY A 203 -30.70 -21.44 17.96
C GLY A 203 -31.70 -21.62 16.81
N THR A 204 -33.01 -21.48 17.03
CA THR A 204 -33.99 -21.50 15.92
C THR A 204 -34.28 -20.09 15.40
N ALA A 205 -34.32 -19.93 14.07
CA ALA A 205 -34.71 -18.65 13.48
C ALA A 205 -36.21 -18.34 13.80
N LYS A 206 -36.48 -17.12 14.25
CA LYS A 206 -37.82 -16.57 14.54
C LYS A 206 -38.65 -16.37 13.28
N LYS A 207 -37.98 -16.19 12.14
CA LYS A 207 -38.58 -16.07 10.81
C LYS A 207 -38.04 -17.18 9.92
N PRO A 208 -38.81 -17.65 8.92
CA PRO A 208 -38.42 -18.74 8.03
C PRO A 208 -37.43 -18.26 6.95
N PHE A 209 -36.30 -17.68 7.36
CA PHE A 209 -35.20 -17.39 6.46
C PHE A 209 -34.49 -18.70 6.06
N SER A 210 -34.03 -18.77 4.81
CA SER A 210 -33.28 -19.94 4.32
C SER A 210 -31.85 -19.98 4.88
N ASP A 211 -31.22 -21.15 4.91
CA ASP A 211 -29.78 -21.28 5.24
C ASP A 211 -28.92 -20.31 4.41
N LEU A 212 -29.26 -20.14 3.12
CA LEU A 212 -28.54 -19.22 2.23
C LEU A 212 -28.59 -17.76 2.72
N HIS A 213 -29.70 -17.32 3.33
CA HIS A 213 -29.79 -15.98 3.90
C HIS A 213 -28.73 -15.78 5.00
N TRP A 214 -28.63 -16.73 5.93
CA TRP A 214 -27.70 -16.66 7.05
C TRP A 214 -26.25 -16.81 6.63
N ILE A 215 -25.99 -17.64 5.63
CA ILE A 215 -24.68 -17.75 4.99
C ILE A 215 -24.24 -16.40 4.42
N HIS A 216 -25.13 -15.66 3.75
CA HIS A 216 -24.81 -14.32 3.25
C HIS A 216 -24.58 -13.32 4.39
N VAL A 217 -25.41 -13.32 5.44
CA VAL A 217 -25.21 -12.43 6.60
C VAL A 217 -23.85 -12.67 7.24
N SER A 218 -23.51 -13.93 7.51
CA SER A 218 -22.24 -14.34 8.10
C SER A 218 -21.05 -14.01 7.19
N HIS A 219 -21.15 -14.35 5.90
CA HIS A 219 -20.14 -14.03 4.88
C HIS A 219 -19.86 -12.53 4.78
N CYS A 220 -20.90 -11.71 4.61
CA CYS A 220 -20.75 -10.27 4.47
C CYS A 220 -20.13 -9.65 5.73
N THR A 221 -20.55 -10.09 6.92
CA THR A 221 -20.00 -9.60 8.18
C THR A 221 -18.51 -9.94 8.31
N ASP A 222 -18.12 -11.17 7.98
CA ASP A 222 -16.72 -11.63 8.04
C ASP A 222 -15.84 -10.92 7.01
N ILE A 223 -16.33 -10.68 5.78
CA ILE A 223 -15.61 -9.88 4.78
C ILE A 223 -15.33 -8.47 5.29
N LEU A 224 -16.33 -7.81 5.89
CA LEU A 224 -16.14 -6.47 6.46
C LEU A 224 -15.11 -6.50 7.60
N MET A 225 -15.20 -7.48 8.50
CA MET A 225 -14.26 -7.66 9.60
C MET A 225 -12.81 -7.82 9.09
N GLN A 226 -12.61 -8.73 8.14
CA GLN A 226 -11.29 -8.96 7.52
C GLN A 226 -10.75 -7.69 6.84
N ASN A 227 -11.61 -6.89 6.19
CA ASN A 227 -11.20 -5.63 5.58
C ASN A 227 -10.82 -4.55 6.60
N LEU A 228 -11.56 -4.43 7.71
CA LEU A 228 -11.22 -3.52 8.81
C LEU A 228 -9.84 -3.85 9.38
N MET A 229 -9.58 -5.14 9.65
CA MET A 229 -8.29 -5.62 10.15
C MET A 229 -7.15 -5.46 9.13
N CYS A 230 -7.43 -5.71 7.85
CA CYS A 230 -6.45 -5.57 6.78
C CYS A 230 -6.04 -4.11 6.56
N ASN A 231 -6.99 -3.17 6.67
CA ASN A 231 -6.70 -1.75 6.59
C ASN A 231 -5.92 -1.26 7.82
N GLY A 232 -6.28 -1.74 9.02
CA GLY A 232 -5.49 -1.52 10.21
C GLY A 232 -5.33 -0.04 10.59
N ASN A 233 -6.35 0.79 10.36
CA ASN A 233 -6.24 2.22 10.62
C ASN A 233 -5.88 2.50 12.09
N LEU A 234 -5.10 3.56 12.30
CA LEU A 234 -4.63 3.98 13.62
C LEU A 234 -5.16 5.36 13.98
N ASP A 235 -6.22 5.81 13.31
CA ASP A 235 -6.85 7.09 13.59
C ASP A 235 -7.44 7.10 15.01
N ILE A 236 -7.60 8.29 15.60
CA ILE A 236 -7.84 8.44 17.04
C ILE A 236 -9.21 9.04 17.34
N ILE A 237 -9.98 8.36 18.17
CA ILE A 237 -11.14 8.89 18.88
C ILE A 237 -10.66 9.55 20.17
N THR A 238 -11.11 10.77 20.43
CA THR A 238 -10.94 11.48 21.70
C THR A 238 -12.26 11.50 22.48
N PHE A 239 -12.24 11.96 23.73
CA PHE A 239 -13.43 12.02 24.57
C PHE A 239 -13.64 13.43 25.11
N ASN A 240 -14.89 13.86 25.17
CA ASN A 240 -15.31 15.19 25.63
C ASN A 240 -16.33 15.06 26.76
N TRP A 241 -16.44 16.11 27.56
CA TRP A 241 -17.61 16.31 28.42
C TRP A 241 -18.71 16.96 27.59
N VAL A 242 -19.85 16.29 27.46
CA VAL A 242 -21.02 16.83 26.75
C VAL A 242 -22.15 17.09 27.75
N GLU A 243 -22.95 18.13 27.49
CA GLU A 243 -24.08 18.46 28.34
C GLU A 243 -24.96 17.24 28.59
N THR A 244 -25.54 17.13 29.79
CA THR A 244 -26.41 16.02 30.26
C THR A 244 -25.72 14.68 30.54
N GLN A 245 -24.47 14.48 30.13
CA GLN A 245 -23.77 13.21 30.33
C GLN A 245 -22.80 13.29 31.50
N THR A 246 -22.78 12.27 32.35
CA THR A 246 -21.84 12.16 33.48
C THR A 246 -20.58 11.38 33.12
N ASN A 247 -20.63 10.58 32.05
CA ASN A 247 -19.53 9.75 31.59
C ASN A 247 -18.83 10.43 30.40
N PRO A 248 -17.53 10.14 30.18
CA PRO A 248 -16.81 10.57 28.98
C PRO A 248 -17.57 10.21 27.71
N PHE A 249 -17.80 11.18 26.84
CA PHE A 249 -18.51 10.97 25.58
C PHE A 249 -17.52 10.95 24.43
N PRO A 250 -17.48 9.89 23.59
CA PRO A 250 -16.55 9.80 22.47
C PRO A 250 -16.87 10.85 21.39
N ASP A 251 -15.84 11.49 20.87
CA ASP A 251 -15.90 12.39 19.72
C ASP A 251 -15.67 11.59 18.43
N PHE A 252 -16.78 11.30 17.74
CA PHE A 252 -16.76 10.56 16.47
C PHE A 252 -16.38 11.41 15.26
N ALA A 253 -16.08 12.70 15.43
CA ALA A 253 -15.47 13.51 14.37
C ALA A 253 -13.96 13.19 14.26
N VAL A 254 -13.66 11.96 13.86
CA VAL A 254 -12.29 11.45 13.68
C VAL A 254 -11.70 12.01 12.39
N ASN A 255 -10.44 12.41 12.45
CA ASN A 255 -9.70 12.87 11.27
C ASN A 255 -9.12 11.66 10.52
N HIS A 256 -9.32 11.61 9.21
CA HIS A 256 -8.86 10.53 8.35
C HIS A 256 -8.07 11.07 7.15
N GLN A 257 -7.13 10.27 6.64
CA GLN A 257 -6.47 10.51 5.35
C GLN A 257 -7.06 9.57 4.30
N CYS A 258 -8.09 10.04 3.60
CA CYS A 258 -8.83 9.22 2.64
C CYS A 258 -8.24 9.25 1.22
N ARG A 259 -8.55 8.21 0.44
CA ARG A 259 -8.39 8.20 -1.02
C ARG A 259 -9.49 9.07 -1.64
N ASP A 260 -9.21 9.65 -2.80
CA ASP A 260 -10.20 10.42 -3.56
C ASP A 260 -11.30 9.48 -4.09
N PHE A 261 -12.44 9.49 -3.42
CA PHE A 261 -13.59 8.66 -3.77
C PHE A 261 -14.20 9.07 -5.11
N ASP A 262 -14.24 10.37 -5.42
CA ASP A 262 -14.83 10.86 -6.66
C ASP A 262 -14.00 10.40 -7.86
N ALA A 263 -12.67 10.45 -7.75
CA ALA A 263 -11.79 9.91 -8.78
C ALA A 263 -12.02 8.40 -9.02
N ILE A 264 -12.20 7.61 -7.95
CA ILE A 264 -12.49 6.18 -8.04
C ILE A 264 -13.86 5.94 -8.71
N TYR A 265 -14.88 6.65 -8.25
CA TYR A 265 -16.24 6.53 -8.76
C TYR A 265 -16.33 6.91 -10.25
N GLN A 266 -15.75 8.05 -10.63
CA GLN A 266 -15.72 8.50 -12.03
C GLN A 266 -14.98 7.51 -12.93
N TRP A 267 -13.89 6.92 -12.44
CA TRP A 267 -13.21 5.86 -13.17
C TRP A 267 -14.14 4.66 -13.39
N GLN A 268 -14.85 4.20 -12.35
CA GLN A 268 -15.78 3.08 -12.47
C GLN A 268 -16.90 3.37 -13.48
N ASP A 269 -17.54 4.53 -13.37
CA ASP A 269 -18.66 4.91 -14.22
C ASP A 269 -18.25 4.92 -15.70
N LYS A 270 -17.13 5.57 -16.01
CA LYS A 270 -16.58 5.67 -17.37
C LYS A 270 -16.20 4.33 -17.99
N HIS A 271 -15.76 3.37 -17.19
CA HIS A 271 -15.27 2.06 -17.67
C HIS A 271 -16.30 0.94 -17.49
N SER A 272 -17.48 1.25 -16.93
CA SER A 272 -18.55 0.26 -16.77
C SER A 272 -19.19 -0.10 -18.10
N VAL A 273 -19.49 -1.39 -18.28
CA VAL A 273 -20.36 -1.86 -19.37
C VAL A 273 -21.82 -1.76 -18.92
N PRO A 274 -22.80 -1.73 -19.86
CA PRO A 274 -24.20 -1.82 -19.50
C PRO A 274 -24.46 -2.99 -18.54
N LYS A 275 -25.21 -2.74 -17.47
CA LYS A 275 -25.47 -3.72 -16.40
C LYS A 275 -25.94 -5.08 -16.92
N GLU A 276 -26.75 -5.08 -17.98
CA GLU A 276 -27.28 -6.30 -18.60
C GLU A 276 -26.19 -7.17 -19.24
N TRP A 277 -25.08 -6.59 -19.69
CA TRP A 277 -23.98 -7.35 -20.27
C TRP A 277 -23.31 -8.24 -19.23
N GLY A 278 -23.13 -7.75 -18.00
CA GLY A 278 -22.60 -8.55 -16.90
C GLY A 278 -23.56 -9.66 -16.46
N ARG A 279 -24.87 -9.46 -16.61
CA ARG A 279 -25.90 -10.46 -16.26
C ARG A 279 -26.08 -11.54 -17.33
N ASN A 280 -25.83 -11.20 -18.59
CA ASN A 280 -26.04 -12.10 -19.74
C ASN A 280 -24.79 -12.91 -20.11
N VAL A 281 -23.83 -13.06 -19.20
CA VAL A 281 -22.64 -13.89 -19.43
C VAL A 281 -22.95 -15.35 -19.10
N THR A 282 -22.81 -16.24 -20.08
CA THR A 282 -22.92 -17.69 -19.87
C THR A 282 -21.55 -18.36 -19.92
N ARG A 283 -21.37 -19.44 -19.14
CA ARG A 283 -20.12 -20.22 -19.14
C ARG A 283 -19.82 -20.77 -20.56
N PRO A 284 -18.68 -20.43 -21.18
CA PRO A 284 -18.34 -20.96 -22.50
C PRO A 284 -17.97 -22.44 -22.44
N ALA A 285 -18.04 -23.12 -23.58
CA ALA A 285 -17.64 -24.52 -23.70
C ALA A 285 -16.15 -24.70 -23.35
N GLY A 286 -15.83 -25.73 -22.57
CA GLY A 286 -14.46 -26.03 -22.14
C GLY A 286 -13.89 -25.13 -21.04
N ALA A 287 -14.68 -24.20 -20.49
CA ALA A 287 -14.25 -23.37 -19.36
C ALA A 287 -13.90 -24.24 -18.14
N LYS A 288 -12.71 -23.99 -17.56
CA LYS A 288 -12.31 -24.60 -16.28
C LYS A 288 -13.25 -24.11 -15.18
N GLN A 289 -13.53 -24.99 -14.22
CA GLN A 289 -14.45 -24.71 -13.12
C GLN A 289 -13.74 -24.96 -11.79
N ILE A 290 -13.95 -24.06 -10.84
CA ILE A 290 -13.58 -24.27 -9.45
C ILE A 290 -14.73 -25.07 -8.81
N PRO A 291 -14.44 -26.17 -8.09
CA PRO A 291 -15.49 -26.93 -7.41
C PRO A 291 -16.19 -26.06 -6.36
N ILE A 292 -17.52 -26.11 -6.32
CA ILE A 292 -18.31 -25.48 -5.26
C ILE A 292 -18.17 -26.27 -3.96
N SER A 293 -18.33 -25.59 -2.82
CA SER A 293 -18.27 -26.22 -1.49
C SER A 293 -19.30 -27.36 -1.34
N GLU A 294 -18.96 -28.40 -0.57
CA GLU A 294 -19.88 -29.47 -0.17
C GLU A 294 -21.16 -28.94 0.48
N GLU A 295 -21.04 -27.82 1.20
CA GLU A 295 -22.15 -27.18 1.88
C GLU A 295 -23.28 -26.77 0.93
N TYR A 296 -22.94 -26.38 -0.31
CA TYR A 296 -23.93 -26.08 -1.34
C TYR A 296 -24.82 -27.30 -1.61
N TYR A 297 -24.22 -28.47 -1.86
CA TYR A 297 -24.97 -29.70 -2.14
C TYR A 297 -25.87 -30.10 -0.97
N ARG A 298 -25.37 -29.94 0.27
CA ARG A 298 -26.14 -30.19 1.50
C ARG A 298 -27.38 -29.31 1.60
N ILE A 299 -27.25 -28.00 1.38
CA ILE A 299 -28.34 -27.03 1.56
C ILE A 299 -29.45 -27.22 0.53
N TYR A 300 -29.07 -27.55 -0.71
CA TYR A 300 -30.03 -27.75 -1.79
C TYR A 300 -30.52 -29.20 -1.92
N GLY A 301 -30.00 -30.14 -1.11
CA GLY A 301 -30.36 -31.56 -1.18
C GLY A 301 -29.99 -32.20 -2.53
N ILE A 302 -28.92 -31.74 -3.16
CA ILE A 302 -28.47 -32.22 -4.47
C ILE A 302 -27.33 -33.22 -4.27
N GLU A 303 -27.37 -34.37 -4.96
CA GLU A 303 -26.23 -35.29 -4.95
C GLU A 303 -25.02 -34.67 -5.64
N LYS A 304 -23.87 -34.67 -4.95
CA LYS A 304 -22.63 -34.21 -5.53
C LYS A 304 -22.23 -35.13 -6.70
N PRO A 305 -21.99 -34.59 -7.90
CA PRO A 305 -21.47 -35.38 -9.01
C PRO A 305 -20.14 -36.03 -8.62
N GLN A 306 -20.05 -37.35 -8.78
CA GLN A 306 -18.78 -38.07 -8.67
C GLN A 306 -17.92 -37.68 -9.87
N VAL A 307 -17.17 -36.58 -9.77
CA VAL A 307 -16.21 -36.21 -10.80
C VAL A 307 -15.08 -37.22 -10.72
N SER A 308 -15.10 -38.22 -11.61
CA SER A 308 -13.94 -39.08 -11.84
C SER A 308 -12.77 -38.16 -12.11
N ALA A 309 -11.71 -38.23 -11.28
CA ALA A 309 -10.47 -37.53 -11.55
C ALA A 309 -10.09 -37.82 -13.01
N ALA A 310 -10.04 -36.78 -13.84
CA ALA A 310 -9.54 -36.95 -15.19
C ALA A 310 -8.11 -37.52 -15.09
N PRO A 311 -7.76 -38.55 -15.88
CA PRO A 311 -6.46 -39.20 -15.82
C PRO A 311 -5.29 -38.25 -16.11
#